data_AF-A0A8C9X4Q1-F1
#
_entry.id   AF-A0A8C9X4Q1-F1
#
_cell.length_a   1.000
_cell.length_b   1.000
_cell.length_c   1.000
_cell.angle_alpha   90.00
_cell.angle_beta   90.00
_cell.angle_gamma   90.00
#
_symmetry.space_group_name_H-M   'P 1'
#
loop_
_entity.id
_entity.type
_entity.pdbx_description
1 polymer ?
#
loop_
_entity_poly.entity_id
_entity_poly.type
_entity_poly.pdbx_seq_one_letter_code
_entity_poly.pdbx_strand_id
1 'polypeptide(L)'
;MQQEIRPLLSVDIIEQLHRQFALLSGMKQDFTGNDGAPIIIFPEYSGFSEVPEEDFLNVVTYLTSIPSLDAASIGFIIIIDRRKDKWSSVKASLSRIAVSSPKYTLQNTALPEWVAC
;
A
#
# COMPACT_ATOMS: atom_id res chain seq x y z
N MET A 1 11.75 11.12 26.74
CA MET A 1 10.39 11.52 26.28
C MET A 1 10.11 10.72 25.02
N GLN A 2 9.30 9.65 25.12
CA GLN A 2 8.75 8.99 23.92
C GLN A 2 7.77 10.00 23.32
N GLN A 3 8.06 10.50 22.12
CA GLN A 3 7.06 11.24 21.36
C GLN A 3 5.97 10.24 20.99
N GLU A 4 4.75 10.44 21.50
CA GLU A 4 3.59 9.73 20.98
C GLU A 4 3.43 10.13 19.52
N ILE A 5 3.69 9.18 18.62
CA ILE A 5 3.47 9.38 17.19
C ILE A 5 1.96 9.39 16.99
N ARG A 6 1.40 10.57 16.73
CA ARG A 6 -0.02 10.71 16.39
C ARG A 6 -0.32 9.84 15.15
N PRO A 7 -1.45 9.12 15.11
CA PRO A 7 -1.83 8.36 13.92
C PRO A 7 -2.10 9.31 12.76
N LEU A 8 -1.72 8.90 11.54
CA LEU A 8 -2.02 9.64 10.32
C LEU A 8 -3.54 9.58 10.05
N LEU A 9 -4.19 10.74 9.95
CA LEU A 9 -5.62 10.83 9.74
C LEU A 9 -5.96 11.11 8.28
N SER A 10 -7.17 10.76 7.85
CA SER A 10 -7.64 11.03 6.48
C SER A 10 -7.58 12.50 6.11
N VAL A 11 -7.85 13.40 7.08
CA VAL A 11 -7.78 14.85 6.90
C VAL A 11 -6.37 15.33 6.56
N ASP A 12 -5.33 14.61 7.00
CA ASP A 12 -3.93 14.97 6.73
C ASP A 12 -3.53 14.64 5.29
N ILE A 13 -4.27 13.74 4.61
CA ILE A 13 -3.90 13.21 3.29
C ILE A 13 -5.05 13.22 2.28
N ILE A 14 -6.06 14.05 2.50
CA ILE A 14 -7.31 14.02 1.74
C ILE A 14 -7.09 14.32 0.24
N GLU A 15 -6.12 15.18 -0.08
CA GLU A 15 -5.77 15.50 -1.47
C GLU A 15 -5.17 14.29 -2.18
N GLN A 16 -4.31 13.52 -1.51
CA GLN A 16 -3.70 12.31 -2.04
C GLN A 16 -4.75 11.21 -2.22
N LEU A 17 -5.68 11.06 -1.27
CA LEU A 17 -6.80 10.12 -1.37
C LEU A 17 -7.71 10.46 -2.56
N HIS A 18 -7.95 11.74 -2.84
CA HIS A 18 -8.73 12.19 -4.00
C HIS A 18 -8.05 11.91 -5.35
N ARG A 19 -6.73 11.73 -5.40
CA ARG A 19 -6.03 11.29 -6.62
C ARG A 19 -6.35 9.82 -6.97
N GLN A 20 -6.83 9.04 -6.00
CA GLN A 20 -7.26 7.65 -6.16
C GLN A 20 -6.23 6.73 -6.82
N PHE A 21 -4.93 6.99 -6.63
CA PHE A 21 -3.86 6.10 -7.14
C PHE A 21 -3.74 4.80 -6.33
N ALA A 22 -4.37 4.74 -5.15
CA ALA A 22 -4.53 3.55 -4.33
C ALA A 22 -5.86 3.63 -3.56
N LEU A 23 -6.50 2.49 -3.32
CA LEU A 23 -7.76 2.38 -2.60
C LEU A 23 -7.88 1.06 -1.84
N LEU A 24 -8.51 1.08 -0.67
CA LEU A 24 -8.84 -0.11 0.10
C LEU A 24 -10.26 -0.56 -0.28
N SER A 25 -10.39 -1.80 -0.76
CA SER A 25 -11.70 -2.38 -1.02
C SER A 25 -12.41 -2.71 0.29
N GLY A 26 -13.73 -2.50 0.33
CA GLY A 26 -14.58 -2.97 1.43
C GLY A 26 -14.80 -4.48 1.44
N MET A 27 -14.41 -5.18 0.37
CA MET A 27 -14.50 -6.64 0.30
C MET A 27 -13.34 -7.28 1.07
N LYS A 28 -13.68 -8.21 1.97
CA LYS A 28 -12.72 -9.14 2.56
C LYS A 28 -12.84 -10.47 1.83
N GLN A 29 -11.71 -11.08 1.45
CA GLN A 29 -11.73 -12.42 0.86
C GLN A 29 -11.79 -13.49 1.96
N ASP A 30 -12.96 -14.10 2.18
CA ASP A 30 -13.20 -15.11 3.22
C ASP A 30 -12.68 -16.50 2.80
N PHE A 31 -11.38 -16.76 2.97
CA PHE A 31 -10.89 -18.13 2.72
C PHE A 31 -11.32 -19.15 3.81
N THR A 32 -11.80 -18.69 4.98
CA THR A 32 -12.05 -19.55 6.17
C THR A 32 -13.21 -19.13 7.09
N GLY A 33 -13.99 -18.09 6.77
CA GLY A 33 -15.07 -17.59 7.66
C GLY A 33 -14.61 -16.72 8.84
N ASN A 34 -13.31 -16.44 8.95
CA ASN A 34 -12.76 -15.36 9.78
C ASN A 34 -12.37 -14.18 8.88
N ASP A 35 -12.20 -12.98 9.44
CA ASP A 35 -11.86 -11.73 8.71
C ASP A 35 -10.81 -11.96 7.61
N GLY A 36 -11.23 -11.90 6.34
CA GLY A 36 -10.36 -12.12 5.19
C GLY A 36 -9.24 -11.09 5.04
N ALA A 37 -8.22 -11.43 4.25
CA ALA A 37 -7.13 -10.51 3.93
C ALA A 37 -7.68 -9.23 3.27
N PRO A 38 -7.31 -8.02 3.73
CA PRO A 38 -7.74 -6.78 3.11
C PRO A 38 -7.18 -6.64 1.69
N ILE A 39 -7.97 -6.08 0.78
CA ILE A 39 -7.60 -5.90 -0.63
C ILE A 39 -7.27 -4.43 -0.89
N ILE A 40 -6.01 -4.13 -1.22
CA ILE A 40 -5.58 -2.82 -1.69
C ILE A 40 -5.48 -2.87 -3.22
N ILE A 41 -6.10 -1.90 -3.88
CA ILE A 41 -6.15 -1.79 -5.32
C ILE A 41 -5.37 -0.55 -5.73
N PHE A 42 -4.41 -0.71 -6.63
CA PHE A 42 -3.75 0.36 -7.37
C PHE A 42 -4.38 0.37 -8.77
N PRO A 43 -5.43 1.18 -9.00
CA PRO A 43 -6.09 1.23 -10.30
C PRO A 43 -5.17 1.85 -11.35
N GLU A 44 -5.62 1.82 -12.61
CA GLU A 44 -4.90 2.57 -13.64
C GLU A 44 -4.90 4.07 -13.30
N TYR A 45 -3.70 4.62 -13.21
CA TYR A 45 -3.41 6.00 -12.89
C TYR A 45 -2.17 6.45 -13.68
N SER A 46 -2.38 7.25 -14.72
CA SER A 46 -1.33 7.68 -15.65
C SER A 46 -0.20 8.48 -14.99
N GLY A 47 -0.49 9.11 -13.85
CA GLY A 47 0.45 9.91 -13.07
C GLY A 47 1.20 9.15 -11.97
N PHE A 48 1.15 7.81 -11.98
CA PHE A 48 1.62 7.00 -10.85
C PHE A 48 3.14 7.11 -10.62
N SER A 49 3.92 7.14 -11.71
CA SER A 49 5.38 7.30 -11.63
C SER A 49 5.78 8.64 -11.02
N GLU A 50 4.93 9.65 -11.16
CA GLU A 50 5.16 11.02 -10.71
C GLU A 50 4.66 11.25 -9.27
N VAL A 51 3.93 10.31 -8.67
CA VAL A 51 3.50 10.43 -7.27
C VAL A 51 4.73 10.51 -6.37
N PRO A 52 4.88 11.56 -5.53
CA PRO A 52 5.99 11.67 -4.59
C PRO A 52 6.07 10.45 -3.66
N GLU A 53 7.29 10.09 -3.25
CA GLU A 53 7.50 8.93 -2.37
C GLU A 53 6.79 9.10 -1.02
N GLU A 54 6.84 10.30 -0.44
CA GLU A 54 6.15 10.64 0.80
C GLU A 54 4.62 10.50 0.67
N ASP A 55 4.03 11.05 -0.39
CA ASP A 55 2.59 10.93 -0.68
C ASP A 55 2.18 9.45 -0.78
N PHE A 56 3.01 8.65 -1.47
CA PHE A 56 2.77 7.21 -1.63
C PHE A 56 2.83 6.47 -0.29
N LEU A 57 3.87 6.71 0.49
CA LEU A 57 4.05 6.11 1.82
C LEU A 57 2.92 6.48 2.77
N ASN A 58 2.50 7.74 2.77
CA ASN A 58 1.41 8.23 3.61
C ASN A 58 0.08 7.56 3.25
N VAL A 59 -0.25 7.45 1.96
CA VAL A 59 -1.47 6.75 1.52
C VAL A 59 -1.41 5.27 1.85
N VAL A 60 -0.32 4.56 1.56
CA VAL A 60 -0.19 3.12 1.87
C VAL A 60 -0.26 2.88 3.38
N THR A 61 0.40 3.73 4.17
CA THR A 61 0.36 3.67 5.65
C THR A 61 -1.06 3.88 6.17
N TYR A 62 -1.77 4.88 5.65
CA TYR A 62 -3.17 5.12 6.01
C TYR A 62 -4.08 3.94 5.60
N LEU A 63 -3.97 3.44 4.37
CA LEU A 63 -4.83 2.33 3.91
C LEU A 63 -4.55 1.03 4.68
N THR A 64 -3.31 0.79 5.09
CA THR A 64 -2.93 -0.40 5.87
C THR A 64 -3.24 -0.27 7.37
N SER A 65 -3.52 0.94 7.88
CA SER A 65 -3.95 1.14 9.27
C SER A 65 -5.46 0.97 9.48
N ILE A 66 -6.26 1.01 8.40
CA ILE A 66 -7.73 0.87 8.48
C ILE A 66 -8.16 -0.54 8.91
N PRO A 67 -7.63 -1.64 8.35
CA PRO A 67 -8.02 -2.98 8.78
C PRO A 67 -7.61 -3.25 10.23
N SER A 68 -8.42 -4.04 10.94
CA SER A 68 -8.08 -4.55 12.28
C SER A 68 -6.74 -5.29 12.28
N LEU A 69 -6.05 -5.30 13.42
CA LEU A 69 -4.77 -5.99 13.58
C LEU A 69 -4.85 -7.48 13.18
N ASP A 70 -5.94 -8.16 13.51
CA ASP A 70 -6.15 -9.57 13.16
C ASP A 70 -6.20 -9.77 11.63
N ALA A 71 -6.99 -8.96 10.93
CA ALA A 71 -7.03 -8.97 9.46
C ALA A 71 -5.68 -8.60 8.82
N ALA A 72 -4.97 -7.60 9.35
CA ALA A 72 -3.66 -7.20 8.86
C ALA A 72 -2.57 -8.27 9.12
N SER A 73 -2.73 -9.10 10.16
CA SER A 73 -1.79 -10.17 10.49
C SER A 73 -1.74 -11.26 9.41
N ILE A 74 -2.88 -11.51 8.74
CA ILE A 74 -3.01 -12.41 7.58
C ILE A 74 -2.17 -11.87 6.40
N GLY A 75 -2.08 -10.55 6.27
CA GLY A 75 -1.43 -9.85 5.18
C GLY A 75 -2.44 -9.18 4.26
N PHE A 76 -1.94 -8.61 3.17
CA PHE A 76 -2.74 -7.85 2.21
C PHE A 76 -2.71 -8.52 0.83
N ILE A 77 -3.83 -8.45 0.13
CA ILE A 77 -3.91 -8.77 -1.28
C ILE A 77 -3.79 -7.46 -2.05
N ILE A 78 -2.89 -7.44 -3.04
CA ILE A 78 -2.63 -6.25 -3.83
C ILE A 78 -3.06 -6.52 -5.27
N ILE A 79 -3.95 -5.68 -5.78
CA ILE A 79 -4.35 -5.67 -7.20
C ILE A 79 -3.69 -4.45 -7.85
N ILE A 80 -2.97 -4.68 -8.94
CA ILE A 80 -2.26 -3.62 -9.68
C ILE A 80 -2.80 -3.60 -11.10
N ASP A 81 -3.56 -2.55 -11.45
CA ASP A 81 -4.03 -2.32 -12.81
C ASP A 81 -3.08 -1.35 -13.53
N ARG A 82 -2.07 -1.89 -14.21
CA ARG A 82 -1.13 -1.12 -15.04
C ARG A 82 -1.12 -1.61 -16.48
N ARG A 83 -2.31 -1.90 -17.02
CA ARG A 83 -2.49 -2.50 -18.36
C ARG A 83 -2.01 -1.61 -19.51
N LYS A 84 -1.89 -0.31 -19.30
CA LYS A 84 -1.46 0.67 -20.31
C LYS A 84 0.04 1.01 -20.23
N ASP A 85 0.77 0.39 -19.31
CA ASP A 85 2.16 0.70 -19.03
C ASP A 85 3.19 -0.23 -19.68
N LYS A 86 4.44 0.23 -19.69
CA LYS A 86 5.60 -0.62 -19.99
C LYS A 86 5.93 -1.51 -18.79
N TRP A 87 6.51 -2.68 -19.05
CA TRP A 87 6.97 -3.60 -17.99
C TRP A 87 7.90 -2.94 -16.96
N SER A 88 8.78 -2.03 -17.38
CA SER A 88 9.65 -1.28 -16.47
C SER A 88 8.88 -0.45 -15.44
N SER A 89 7.74 0.14 -15.83
CA SER A 89 6.84 0.90 -14.95
C SER A 89 6.15 -0.02 -13.94
N VAL A 90 5.75 -1.23 -14.38
CA VAL A 90 5.18 -2.26 -13.49
C VAL A 90 6.20 -2.68 -12.43
N LYS A 91 7.44 -2.97 -12.81
CA LYS A 91 8.52 -3.33 -11.88
C LYS A 91 8.80 -2.22 -10.87
N ALA A 92 8.95 -0.97 -11.34
CA ALA A 92 9.16 0.18 -10.45
C ALA A 92 8.00 0.35 -9.44
N SER A 93 6.75 0.12 -9.88
CA SER A 93 5.58 0.19 -9.01
C SER A 93 5.60 -0.91 -7.94
N LEU A 94 5.95 -2.14 -8.32
CA LEU A 94 6.12 -3.26 -7.38
C LEU A 94 7.23 -2.97 -6.36
N SER A 95 8.34 -2.37 -6.79
CA SER A 95 9.43 -2.00 -5.87
C SER A 95 8.99 -0.97 -4.83
N ARG A 96 8.23 0.05 -5.24
CA ARG A 96 7.66 1.05 -4.30
C ARG A 96 6.72 0.42 -3.29
N ILE A 97 5.86 -0.50 -3.73
CA ILE A 97 4.92 -1.23 -2.87
C ILE A 97 5.67 -2.11 -1.86
N ALA A 98 6.71 -2.83 -2.30
CA ALA A 98 7.50 -3.70 -1.43
C ALA A 98 8.17 -2.93 -0.28
N VAL A 99 8.78 -1.77 -0.57
CA VAL A 99 9.40 -0.88 0.44
C VAL A 99 8.36 -0.36 1.44
N SER A 100 7.15 -0.06 0.96
CA SER A 100 6.09 0.59 1.75
C SER A 100 5.29 -0.36 2.63
N SER A 101 5.54 -1.68 2.55
CA SER A 101 4.81 -2.65 3.35
C SER A 101 5.31 -2.68 4.80
N PRO A 102 4.43 -2.61 5.82
CA PRO A 102 4.84 -2.55 7.24
C PRO A 102 5.77 -3.67 7.69
N LYS A 103 5.61 -4.89 7.13
CA LYS A 103 6.49 -6.03 7.43
C LYS A 103 7.95 -5.77 7.01
N TYR A 104 8.19 -5.01 5.95
CA TYR A 104 9.53 -4.65 5.49
C TYR A 104 10.09 -3.43 6.25
N THR A 105 9.26 -2.43 6.52
CA THR A 105 9.65 -1.24 7.29
C THR A 105 10.07 -1.58 8.72
N LEU A 106 9.45 -2.60 9.35
CA LEU A 106 9.79 -3.05 10.71
C LEU A 106 11.01 -3.98 10.78
N GLN A 107 11.49 -4.52 9.66
CA GLN A 107 12.61 -5.47 9.65
C GLN A 107 13.95 -4.89 9.21
N ASN A 108 14.00 -3.64 8.71
CA ASN A 108 15.24 -3.01 8.22
C ASN A 108 16.08 -3.96 7.32
N THR A 109 15.41 -4.82 6.56
CA THR A 109 16.05 -5.78 5.66
C THR A 109 16.17 -5.15 4.29
N ALA A 110 17.37 -5.25 3.69
CA ALA A 110 17.60 -4.84 2.31
C ALA A 110 16.52 -5.44 1.40
N LEU A 111 16.07 -4.67 0.40
CA LEU A 111 15.06 -5.13 -0.55
C LEU A 111 15.46 -6.50 -1.11
N PRO A 112 14.54 -7.50 -1.13
CA PRO A 112 14.88 -8.80 -1.68
C PRO A 112 15.34 -8.66 -3.14
N GLU A 113 16.34 -9.42 -3.56
CA GLU A 113 16.96 -9.31 -4.90
C GLU A 113 15.95 -9.42 -6.07
N TRP A 114 14.79 -10.06 -5.86
CA TRP A 114 13.72 -10.14 -6.86
C TRP A 114 13.00 -8.80 -7.10
N VAL A 115 13.16 -7.81 -6.23
CA VAL A 115 12.63 -6.45 -6.37
C VAL A 115 13.54 -5.56 -7.24
N ALA A 116 14.79 -5.96 -7.48
CA ALA A 116 15.82 -5.16 -8.15
C ALA A 116 15.98 -5.46 -9.67
N CYS A 117 14.95 -6.00 -10.31
CA CYS A 117 15.02 -6.42 -11.71
C CYS A 117 14.70 -5.30 -12.71
#